data_AF-A0A543BQQ7-F1
#
_entry.id   AF-A0A543BQQ7-F1
#
_cell.length_a   1.000
_cell.length_b   1.000
_cell.length_c   1.000
_cell.angle_alpha   90.00
_cell.angle_beta   90.00
_cell.angle_gamma   90.00
#
_symmetry.space_group_name_H-M   'P 1'
#
loop_
_entity.id
_entity.type
_entity.pdbx_description
1 polymer ?
#
loop_
_entity_poly.entity_id
_entity_poly.type
_entity_poly.pdbx_seq_one_letter_code
_entity_poly.pdbx_strand_id
1 'polypeptide(L)'
;MTRTYTPKAGEVQRDWVVIDATDVVLGRLASHAATLLRGKHKPTFANHIDSGDFVIIVNAEKVALTGQKLQKKLAYRHSGYPGGLKSVTYAELLEKNPVRAVEKAIRGMLPKNSIGRQQLSKLKVYVGAEHPHAAQQPTPYTLDQVAQ
;
A
#
# COMPACT_ATOMS: atom_id res chain seq x y z
N MET A 1 -36.83 -15.99 -0.43
CA MET A 1 -35.67 -15.74 -1.32
C MET A 1 -34.65 -14.91 -0.55
N THR A 2 -33.50 -15.48 -0.22
CA THR A 2 -32.44 -14.75 0.52
C THR A 2 -31.53 -14.06 -0.49
N ARG A 3 -31.38 -12.74 -0.38
CA ARG A 3 -30.50 -11.94 -1.26
C ARG A 3 -29.15 -11.75 -0.60
N THR A 4 -28.07 -11.82 -1.38
CA THR A 4 -26.72 -11.47 -0.92
C THR A 4 -26.69 -9.98 -0.57
N TYR A 5 -26.03 -9.65 0.54
CA TYR A 5 -25.86 -8.28 0.99
C TYR A 5 -25.06 -7.45 -0.03
N THR A 6 -25.54 -6.25 -0.34
CA THR A 6 -24.84 -5.25 -1.15
C THR A 6 -24.73 -3.97 -0.33
N PRO A 7 -23.51 -3.49 -0.02
CA PRO A 7 -23.34 -2.28 0.78
C PRO A 7 -23.87 -1.06 0.04
N LYS A 8 -24.49 -0.12 0.75
CA LYS A 8 -24.84 1.19 0.20
C LYS A 8 -23.70 2.17 0.42
N ALA A 9 -23.59 3.17 -0.44
CA ALA A 9 -22.49 4.15 -0.38
C ALA A 9 -22.41 4.90 0.97
N GLY A 10 -23.56 5.18 1.61
CA GLY A 10 -23.62 5.87 2.90
C GLY A 10 -23.31 4.99 4.12
N GLU A 11 -23.25 3.66 3.96
CA GLU A 11 -22.99 2.72 5.05
C GLU A 11 -21.50 2.34 5.12
N VAL A 12 -20.68 2.83 4.20
CA VAL A 12 -19.24 2.54 4.14
C VAL A 12 -18.50 3.34 5.20
N GLN A 13 -18.13 2.66 6.29
CA GLN A 13 -17.21 3.19 7.29
C GLN A 13 -15.77 2.98 6.84
N ARG A 14 -14.93 4.01 7.03
CA ARG A 14 -13.51 3.99 6.67
C ARG A 14 -12.70 4.37 7.89
N ASP A 15 -11.84 3.47 8.30
CA ASP A 15 -10.96 3.64 9.44
C ASP A 15 -9.60 4.15 8.96
N TRP A 16 -8.81 4.65 9.90
CA TRP A 16 -7.42 5.03 9.68
C TRP A 16 -6.51 4.02 10.35
N VAL A 17 -5.57 3.49 9.59
CA VAL A 17 -4.64 2.47 10.04
C VAL A 17 -3.22 2.96 9.86
N VAL A 18 -2.36 2.77 10.86
CA VAL A 18 -0.92 3.05 10.75
C VAL A 18 -0.11 1.76 10.81
N ILE A 19 0.84 1.63 9.89
CA ILE A 19 1.75 0.48 9.77
C ILE A 19 3.18 0.99 9.85
N ASP A 20 3.95 0.44 10.80
CA ASP A 20 5.40 0.64 10.85
C ASP A 20 6.09 -0.28 9.85
N ALA A 21 6.90 0.28 8.94
CA ALA A 21 7.62 -0.48 7.93
C ALA A 21 9.00 -0.99 8.41
N THR A 22 9.42 -0.68 9.63
CA THR A 22 10.73 -1.07 10.18
C THR A 22 10.93 -2.58 10.19
N ASP A 23 12.00 -3.05 9.53
CA ASP A 23 12.38 -4.48 9.41
C ASP A 23 11.33 -5.38 8.73
N VAL A 24 10.27 -4.79 8.15
CA VAL A 24 9.25 -5.53 7.43
C VAL A 24 9.70 -5.75 5.99
N VAL A 25 9.54 -6.98 5.50
CA VAL A 25 9.78 -7.29 4.08
C VAL A 25 8.79 -6.54 3.19
N LEU A 26 9.31 -5.74 2.24
CA LEU A 26 8.53 -4.87 1.35
C LEU A 26 7.31 -5.55 0.70
N GLY A 27 7.49 -6.79 0.24
CA GLY A 27 6.41 -7.55 -0.40
C GLY A 27 5.29 -7.94 0.57
N ARG A 28 5.65 -8.32 1.81
CA ARG A 28 4.68 -8.67 2.87
C ARG A 28 3.90 -7.43 3.28
N LEU A 29 4.60 -6.33 3.58
CA LEU A 29 3.99 -5.05 3.88
C LEU A 29 3.01 -4.61 2.79
N ALA A 30 3.43 -4.68 1.52
CA ALA A 30 2.60 -4.26 0.40
C ALA A 30 1.33 -5.10 0.22
N SER A 31 1.40 -6.41 0.50
CA SER A 31 0.24 -7.31 0.42
C SER A 31 -0.82 -6.97 1.48
N HIS A 32 -0.41 -6.76 2.72
CA HIS A 32 -1.33 -6.40 3.80
C HIS A 32 -1.90 -5.00 3.59
N ALA A 33 -1.06 -4.01 3.24
CA ALA A 33 -1.53 -2.66 2.93
C ALA A 33 -2.56 -2.67 1.79
N ALA A 34 -2.34 -3.45 0.72
CA ALA A 34 -3.30 -3.57 -0.37
C ALA A 34 -4.63 -4.23 0.06
N THR A 35 -4.59 -5.18 1.00
CA THR A 35 -5.78 -5.83 1.56
C THR A 35 -6.64 -4.83 2.36
N LEU A 36 -6.00 -3.98 3.16
CA LEU A 36 -6.65 -2.91 3.92
C LEU A 36 -7.23 -1.82 2.99
N LEU A 37 -6.44 -1.33 2.03
CA LEU A 37 -6.88 -0.34 1.03
C LEU A 37 -8.06 -0.82 0.19
N ARG A 38 -8.18 -2.14 -0.03
CA ARG A 38 -9.32 -2.75 -0.74
C ARG A 38 -10.53 -3.00 0.15
N GLY A 39 -10.37 -3.03 1.47
CA GLY A 39 -11.43 -3.38 2.42
C GLY A 39 -11.71 -4.89 2.51
N LYS A 40 -10.79 -5.74 2.02
CA LYS A 40 -11.00 -7.21 1.99
C LYS A 40 -11.05 -7.88 3.36
N HIS A 41 -10.59 -7.18 4.40
CA HIS A 41 -10.68 -7.64 5.78
C HIS A 41 -12.07 -7.40 6.39
N LYS A 42 -12.93 -6.60 5.73
CA LYS A 42 -14.30 -6.34 6.19
C LYS A 42 -15.26 -7.40 5.63
N PRO A 43 -16.21 -7.91 6.44
CA PRO A 43 -17.19 -8.89 5.98
C PRO A 43 -18.20 -8.30 4.97
N THR A 44 -18.30 -6.97 4.91
CA THR A 44 -19.19 -6.21 4.01
C THR A 44 -18.56 -5.90 2.64
N PHE A 45 -17.43 -6.53 2.31
CA PHE A 45 -16.69 -6.27 1.08
C PHE A 45 -17.53 -6.52 -0.18
N ALA A 46 -17.51 -5.56 -1.10
CA ALA A 46 -18.09 -5.69 -2.44
C ALA A 46 -17.12 -5.16 -3.50
N ASN A 47 -16.93 -5.89 -4.60
CA ASN A 47 -15.94 -5.55 -5.62
C ASN A 47 -16.18 -4.21 -6.34
N HIS A 48 -17.44 -3.76 -6.42
CA HIS A 48 -17.85 -2.59 -7.18
C HIS A 48 -17.89 -1.30 -6.34
N ILE A 49 -17.69 -1.39 -5.02
CA ILE A 49 -17.71 -0.26 -4.09
C ILE A 49 -16.40 -0.19 -3.32
N ASP A 50 -15.83 1.01 -3.23
CA ASP A 50 -14.62 1.24 -2.47
C ASP A 50 -14.91 1.35 -0.95
N SER A 51 -14.73 0.23 -0.26
CA SER A 51 -14.96 0.04 1.18
C SER A 51 -13.68 -0.06 2.02
N GLY A 52 -12.51 0.16 1.40
CA GLY A 52 -11.24 0.07 2.11
C GLY A 52 -10.88 1.30 2.94
N ASP A 53 -9.89 1.10 3.79
CA ASP A 53 -9.46 2.07 4.81
C ASP A 53 -8.33 2.97 4.34
N PHE A 54 -8.07 4.00 5.12
CA PHE A 54 -6.87 4.82 4.98
C PHE A 54 -5.70 4.08 5.61
N VAL A 55 -4.60 3.98 4.86
CA VAL A 55 -3.40 3.30 5.31
C VAL A 55 -2.26 4.29 5.32
N ILE A 56 -1.73 4.54 6.50
CA ILE A 56 -0.52 5.34 6.73
C ILE A 56 0.63 4.37 6.95
N ILE A 57 1.71 4.53 6.19
CA ILE A 57 2.95 3.80 6.37
C ILE A 57 4.00 4.78 6.87
N VAL A 58 4.63 4.45 7.99
CA VAL A 58 5.75 5.20 8.56
C VAL A 58 7.04 4.39 8.46
N ASN A 59 8.19 5.04 8.63
CA ASN A 59 9.52 4.43 8.51
C ASN A 59 9.76 3.75 7.15
N ALA A 60 9.23 4.30 6.04
CA ALA A 60 9.33 3.70 4.72
C ALA A 60 10.78 3.47 4.24
N GLU A 61 11.73 4.22 4.79
CA GLU A 61 13.17 4.04 4.54
C GLU A 61 13.75 2.76 5.14
N LYS A 62 13.14 2.22 6.20
CA LYS A 62 13.61 1.06 6.95
C LYS A 62 13.03 -0.27 6.46
N VAL A 63 12.42 -0.27 5.28
CA VAL A 63 11.81 -1.46 4.69
C VAL A 63 12.87 -2.46 4.23
N ALA A 64 12.68 -3.73 4.56
CA ALA A 64 13.63 -4.78 4.21
C ALA A 64 13.36 -5.36 2.81
N LEU A 65 14.43 -5.60 2.04
CA LEU A 65 14.42 -6.45 0.86
C LEU A 65 15.28 -7.68 1.10
N THR A 66 14.74 -8.87 0.80
CA THR A 66 15.45 -10.13 1.00
C THR A 66 16.42 -10.45 -0.13
N GLY A 67 17.54 -11.10 0.22
CA GLY A 67 18.56 -11.56 -0.72
C GLY A 67 19.23 -10.43 -1.49
N GLN A 68 19.64 -10.69 -2.74
CA GLN A 68 20.34 -9.70 -3.59
C GLN A 68 19.40 -8.73 -4.32
N LYS A 69 18.12 -8.67 -3.93
CA LYS A 69 17.10 -7.85 -4.61
C LYS A 69 17.40 -6.36 -4.53
N LEU A 70 18.05 -5.91 -3.46
CA LEU A 70 18.39 -4.51 -3.27
C LEU A 70 19.28 -3.99 -4.41
N GLN A 71 20.27 -4.79 -4.84
CA GLN A 71 21.20 -4.44 -5.92
C GLN A 71 20.71 -4.87 -7.31
N LYS A 72 20.13 -6.08 -7.43
CA LYS A 72 19.79 -6.66 -8.74
C LYS A 72 18.42 -6.24 -9.27
N LYS A 73 17.49 -5.82 -8.41
CA LYS A 73 16.15 -5.43 -8.85
C LYS A 73 16.20 -4.04 -9.43
N LEU A 74 15.79 -3.91 -10.69
CA LEU A 74 15.73 -2.64 -11.40
C LEU A 74 14.29 -2.12 -11.46
N ALA A 75 14.12 -0.84 -11.11
CA ALA A 75 12.90 -0.09 -11.28
C ALA A 75 12.95 0.67 -12.61
N TYR A 76 12.30 0.11 -13.63
CA TYR A 76 12.21 0.75 -14.95
C TYR A 76 11.15 1.85 -15.00
N ARG A 77 11.41 2.87 -15.83
CA ARG A 77 10.46 3.86 -16.34
C ARG A 77 10.83 4.24 -17.77
N HIS A 78 9.84 4.57 -18.59
CA HIS A 78 10.05 5.00 -19.97
C HIS A 78 9.44 6.39 -20.18
N SER A 79 10.11 7.27 -20.91
CA SER A 79 9.62 8.63 -21.18
C SER A 79 8.59 8.71 -22.32
N GLY A 80 8.60 7.73 -23.23
CA GLY A 80 7.79 7.71 -24.45
C GLY A 80 8.57 8.03 -25.73
N TYR A 81 9.77 8.60 -25.61
CA TYR A 81 10.66 8.90 -26.73
C TYR A 81 11.60 7.72 -27.05
N PRO A 82 12.10 7.58 -28.30
CA PRO A 82 13.13 6.60 -28.64
C PRO A 82 14.36 6.72 -27.71
N GLY A 83 14.86 5.59 -27.20
CA GLY A 83 15.96 5.57 -26.23
C GLY A 83 15.59 6.07 -24.82
N GLY A 84 14.30 6.29 -24.54
CA GLY A 84 13.81 6.89 -23.29
C GLY A 84 13.73 5.96 -22.07
N LEU A 85 14.30 4.76 -22.13
CA LEU A 85 14.27 3.80 -21.02
C LEU A 85 15.28 4.21 -19.94
N LYS A 86 14.79 4.41 -18.72
CA LYS A 86 15.62 4.64 -17.53
C LYS A 86 15.39 3.54 -16.52
N SER A 87 16.47 2.99 -15.97
CA SER A 87 16.47 2.01 -14.89
C SER A 87 17.20 2.58 -13.68
N VAL A 88 16.76 2.21 -12.49
CA VAL A 88 17.39 2.56 -11.21
C VAL A 88 17.35 1.32 -10.32
N THR A 89 18.41 1.04 -9.59
CA THR A 89 18.43 -0.07 -8.62
C THR A 89 17.50 0.23 -7.44
N TYR A 90 17.01 -0.80 -6.74
CA TYR A 90 16.23 -0.55 -5.53
C TYR A 90 17.07 0.07 -4.41
N ALA A 91 18.39 -0.16 -4.40
CA ALA A 91 19.34 0.53 -3.54
C ALA A 91 19.24 2.05 -3.69
N GLU A 92 19.49 2.54 -4.91
CA GLU A 92 19.42 3.97 -5.23
C GLU A 92 18.01 4.54 -5.08
N LEU A 93 16.98 3.73 -5.35
CA LEU A 93 15.59 4.16 -5.21
C LEU A 93 15.23 4.41 -3.75
N LEU A 94 15.64 3.54 -2.84
CA LEU A 94 15.40 3.71 -1.40
C LEU A 94 16.17 4.89 -0.83
N GLU A 95 17.40 5.12 -1.29
CA GLU A 95 18.21 6.26 -0.87
C GLU A 95 17.60 7.59 -1.34
N LYS A 96 17.18 7.68 -2.61
CA LYS A 96 16.67 8.94 -3.18
C LYS A 96 15.22 9.22 -2.82
N ASN A 97 14.38 8.18 -2.81
CA ASN A 97 12.94 8.32 -2.59
C ASN A 97 12.33 6.99 -2.10
N PRO A 98 12.42 6.71 -0.79
CA PRO A 98 11.92 5.45 -0.23
C PRO A 98 10.38 5.35 -0.31
N VAL A 99 9.69 6.49 -0.22
CA VAL A 99 8.23 6.61 -0.43
C VAL A 99 7.83 5.95 -1.75
N ARG A 100 8.54 6.30 -2.84
CA ARG A 100 8.24 5.76 -4.18
C ARG A 100 8.46 4.26 -4.28
N ALA A 101 9.41 3.69 -3.55
CA ALA A 101 9.64 2.25 -3.55
C ALA A 101 8.44 1.50 -2.95
N VAL A 102 7.92 1.97 -1.81
CA VAL A 102 6.76 1.41 -1.11
C VAL A 102 5.48 1.63 -1.91
N GLU A 103 5.23 2.86 -2.39
CA GLU A 103 4.07 3.17 -3.22
C GLU A 103 4.03 2.32 -4.50
N LYS A 104 5.18 2.13 -5.17
CA LYS A 104 5.25 1.32 -6.39
C LYS A 104 4.91 -0.15 -6.10
N ALA A 105 5.35 -0.68 -4.96
CA ALA A 105 5.01 -2.04 -4.54
C ALA A 105 3.51 -2.18 -4.28
N ILE A 106 2.91 -1.28 -3.49
CA ILE A 106 1.48 -1.33 -3.13
C ILE A 106 0.59 -1.08 -4.33
N ARG A 107 0.89 -0.04 -5.13
CA ARG A 107 0.19 0.24 -6.39
C ARG A 107 0.21 -0.98 -7.30
N GLY A 108 1.29 -1.75 -7.29
CA GLY A 108 1.43 -3.04 -7.97
C GLY A 108 0.32 -4.03 -7.65
N MET A 109 -0.08 -4.12 -6.38
CA MET A 109 -1.04 -5.08 -5.84
C MET A 109 -2.52 -4.65 -5.96
N LEU A 110 -2.78 -3.38 -6.29
CA LEU A 110 -4.14 -2.85 -6.49
C LEU A 110 -4.68 -3.15 -7.90
N PRO A 111 -6.02 -3.27 -8.05
CA PRO A 111 -6.66 -3.48 -9.36
C PRO A 111 -6.35 -2.30 -10.30
N LYS A 112 -6.11 -2.60 -11.58
CA LYS A 112 -5.71 -1.59 -12.59
C LYS A 112 -6.93 -0.93 -13.24
N ASN A 113 -7.83 -0.39 -12.43
CA ASN A 113 -9.05 0.27 -12.87
C ASN A 113 -9.25 1.62 -12.15
N SER A 114 -10.37 2.29 -12.40
CA SER A 114 -10.74 3.56 -11.75
C SER A 114 -10.84 3.42 -10.23
N ILE A 115 -11.45 2.34 -9.74
CA ILE A 115 -11.58 2.04 -8.30
C ILE A 115 -10.20 1.89 -7.66
N GLY A 116 -9.27 1.16 -8.28
CA GLY A 116 -7.91 0.99 -7.75
C GLY A 116 -7.12 2.30 -7.69
N ARG A 117 -7.38 3.25 -8.60
CA ARG A 117 -6.81 4.60 -8.50
C ARG A 117 -7.38 5.38 -7.32
N GLN A 118 -8.68 5.23 -7.04
CA GLN A 118 -9.32 5.81 -5.86
C GLN A 118 -8.79 5.16 -4.57
N GLN A 119 -8.62 3.84 -4.55
CA GLN A 119 -8.02 3.13 -3.41
C GLN A 119 -6.62 3.62 -3.11
N LEU A 120 -5.80 3.85 -4.16
CA LEU A 120 -4.44 4.35 -3.99
C LEU A 120 -4.39 5.75 -3.37
N SER A 121 -5.40 6.61 -3.55
CA SER A 121 -5.37 7.97 -2.97
C SER A 121 -5.48 7.96 -1.43
N LYS A 122 -5.99 6.87 -0.86
CA LYS A 122 -6.09 6.63 0.59
C LYS A 122 -4.79 6.14 1.22
N LEU A 123 -3.80 5.76 0.41
CA LEU A 123 -2.47 5.43 0.88
C LEU A 123 -1.70 6.72 1.20
N LYS A 124 -1.07 6.75 2.38
CA LYS A 124 -0.12 7.79 2.81
C LYS A 124 1.17 7.10 3.23
N VAL A 125 2.30 7.56 2.71
CA VAL A 125 3.61 6.94 2.99
C VAL A 125 4.57 8.04 3.42
N TYR A 126 5.21 7.83 4.57
CA TYR A 126 6.15 8.74 5.19
C TYR A 126 7.50 8.07 5.39
N VAL A 127 8.55 8.87 5.23
CA VAL A 127 9.93 8.43 5.35
C VAL A 127 10.27 8.11 6.80
N GLY A 128 10.01 9.04 7.72
CA GLY A 128 10.26 8.88 9.15
C GLY A 128 9.07 8.31 9.93
N ALA A 129 9.18 8.36 11.26
CA ALA A 129 8.19 7.81 12.19
C ALA A 129 6.92 8.68 12.33
N GLU A 130 7.00 9.96 12.00
CA GLU A 130 5.90 10.91 12.20
C GLU A 130 5.01 11.07 10.98
N HIS A 131 3.73 11.35 11.23
CA HIS A 131 2.74 11.68 10.21
C HIS A 131 1.83 12.82 10.68
N PRO A 132 1.34 13.69 9.77
CA PRO A 132 0.49 14.83 10.12
C PRO A 132 -0.96 14.46 10.48
N HIS A 133 -1.34 13.18 10.42
CA HIS A 133 -2.73 12.71 10.53
C HIS A 133 -3.18 12.35 11.96
N ALA A 134 -2.56 12.92 12.99
CA ALA A 134 -2.90 12.62 14.39
C ALA A 134 -4.38 12.88 14.75
N ALA A 135 -4.99 13.91 14.15
CA ALA A 135 -6.40 14.26 14.37
C ALA A 135 -7.39 13.17 13.94
N GLN A 136 -6.97 12.23 13.08
CA GLN A 136 -7.80 11.13 12.59
C GLN A 136 -7.76 9.89 13.50
N GLN A 137 -6.98 9.94 14.58
CA GLN A 137 -6.82 8.85 15.56
C GLN A 137 -6.54 7.48 14.89
N PRO A 138 -5.46 7.36 14.09
CA PRO A 138 -5.15 6.12 13.38
C PRO A 138 -4.84 4.97 14.35
N THR A 139 -5.39 3.80 14.08
CA THR A 139 -5.16 2.58 14.86
C THR A 139 -3.88 1.89 14.40
N PRO A 140 -2.96 1.51 15.31
CA PRO A 140 -1.77 0.74 14.95
C PRO A 140 -2.16 -0.67 14.46
N TYR A 141 -1.54 -1.13 13.38
CA TYR A 141 -1.79 -2.44 12.78
C TYR A 141 -0.53 -3.30 12.76
N THR A 142 -0.63 -4.48 13.36
CA THR A 142 0.42 -5.50 13.39
C THR A 142 0.23 -6.52 12.28
N LEU A 143 1.34 -6.96 11.68
CA LEU A 143 1.36 -7.92 10.58
C LEU A 143 1.38 -9.36 11.12
N ASP A 144 0.24 -9.82 11.61
CA ASP A 144 0.15 -11.14 12.22
C ASP A 144 -0.27 -12.23 11.22
N GLN A 145 0.23 -13.45 11.43
CA GLN A 145 -0.22 -14.66 10.72
C GLN A 145 -1.27 -15.36 11.58
N VAL A 146 -2.48 -15.52 11.06
CA VAL A 146 -3.52 -16.33 11.71
C VAL A 146 -3.13 -17.80 11.58
N ALA A 147 -3.08 -18.51 12.72
CA ALA A 147 -2.85 -19.95 12.74
C ALA A 147 -4.00 -20.68 12.02
N GLN A 148 -3.63 -21.70 11.24
CA GLN A 148 -4.55 -22.48 10.42
C GLN A 148 -5.23 -23.60 11.21
#